data_AF-A0A833WSE3-F1
#
_entry.id   AF-A0A833WSE3-F1
#
_cell.length_a   1.000
_cell.length_b   1.000
_cell.length_c   1.000
_cell.angle_alpha   90.00
_cell.angle_beta   90.00
_cell.angle_gamma   90.00
#
_symmetry.space_group_name_H-M   'P 1'
#
loop_
_entity.id
_entity.type
_entity.pdbx_description
1 polymer ?
#
loop_
_entity_poly.entity_id
_entity_poly.type
_entity_poly.pdbx_seq_one_letter_code
_entity_poly.pdbx_strand_id
1 'polypeptide(L)'
;MEPPGLQVELEESAHATLDRCREARPANTIRAYAPKQREFKAWCERKGFHETTRYQVTAAKMHLFLQEEVVDRQVRTKGSARKVSVATVEMYVNAVSDLYSDQQSRGANSHPHPRNSLIKGLLTSLKRESHAKNKREYADRGVGSLLDGYCTTNDLVSISRYYMNLNTGSDLRNRMSHFLCHACLLRGESARNLDLPDLFSVILEHEGFTECRALVMIMEQGKTNQFGRREFGSCIRHRNAEVCPVGALALYLFWRWSVQKEAVPDF
;
A
#
# COMPACT_ATOMS: atom_id res chain seq x y z
N MET A 1 21.70 -40.73 14.34
CA MET A 1 20.52 -40.15 14.99
C MET A 1 21.03 -38.97 15.77
N GLU A 2 20.54 -37.76 15.52
CA GLU A 2 21.01 -36.57 16.23
C GLU A 2 20.67 -36.68 17.73
N PRO A 3 21.47 -36.09 18.64
CA PRO A 3 21.15 -36.08 20.06
C PRO A 3 19.78 -35.43 20.28
N PRO A 4 18.91 -35.97 21.16
CA PRO A 4 17.60 -35.38 21.43
C PRO A 4 17.65 -33.90 21.83
N GLY A 5 18.70 -33.48 22.55
CA GLY A 5 18.91 -32.08 22.91
C GLY A 5 19.21 -31.16 21.72
N LEU A 6 19.93 -31.65 20.71
CA LEU A 6 20.22 -30.88 19.49
C LEU A 6 18.94 -30.66 18.66
N GLN A 7 18.07 -31.67 18.61
CA GLN A 7 16.82 -31.57 17.86
C GLN A 7 15.84 -30.54 18.48
N VAL A 8 15.77 -30.50 19.81
CA VAL A 8 15.01 -29.46 20.54
C VAL A 8 15.57 -28.06 20.25
N GLU A 9 16.89 -27.89 20.29
CA GLU A 9 17.54 -26.60 20.02
C GLU A 9 17.29 -26.09 18.58
N LEU A 10 17.29 -26.99 17.60
CA LEU A 10 16.96 -26.67 16.20
C LEU A 10 15.50 -26.21 16.05
N GLU A 11 14.56 -26.87 16.72
CA GLU A 11 13.13 -26.52 16.70
C GLU A 11 12.87 -25.17 17.41
N GLU A 12 13.50 -24.95 18.57
CA GLU A 12 13.39 -23.69 19.31
C GLU A 12 13.91 -22.49 18.49
N SER A 13 15.07 -22.65 17.84
CA SER A 13 15.64 -21.62 16.96
C SER A 13 14.72 -21.27 15.78
N ALA A 14 14.12 -22.29 15.16
CA ALA A 14 13.13 -22.10 14.10
C ALA A 14 11.88 -21.37 14.61
N HIS A 15 11.33 -21.79 15.75
CA HIS A 15 10.16 -21.16 16.36
C HIS A 15 10.41 -19.70 16.77
N ALA A 16 11.56 -19.38 17.36
CA ALA A 16 11.94 -18.02 17.71
C ALA A 16 11.97 -17.08 16.48
N THR A 17 12.45 -17.59 15.34
CA THR A 17 12.45 -16.83 14.07
C THR A 17 11.02 -16.60 13.56
N LEU A 18 10.13 -17.58 13.71
CA LEU A 18 8.73 -17.46 13.29
C LEU A 18 7.96 -16.46 14.14
N ASP A 19 8.17 -16.45 15.45
CA ASP A 19 7.52 -15.51 16.35
C ASP A 19 7.97 -14.08 16.08
N ARG A 20 9.28 -13.86 15.85
CA ARG A 20 9.80 -12.56 15.39
C ARG A 20 9.15 -12.12 14.08
N CYS A 21 8.99 -13.03 13.11
CA CYS A 21 8.32 -12.71 11.84
C CYS A 21 6.83 -12.36 12.02
N ARG A 22 6.15 -12.95 13.02
CA ARG A 22 4.75 -12.63 13.34
C ARG A 22 4.63 -11.27 14.00
N GLU A 23 5.51 -10.96 14.95
CA GLU A 23 5.55 -9.67 15.65
C GLU A 23 5.87 -8.51 14.69
N ALA A 24 6.81 -8.73 13.76
CA ALA A 24 7.19 -7.75 12.75
C ALA A 24 6.13 -7.55 11.64
N ARG A 25 5.06 -8.35 11.61
CA ARG A 25 4.09 -8.32 10.51
C ARG A 25 3.29 -7.00 10.53
N PRO A 26 3.14 -6.32 9.38
CA PRO A 26 2.36 -5.08 9.32
C PRO A 26 0.91 -5.27 9.81
N ALA A 27 0.47 -4.44 10.75
CA ALA A 27 -0.86 -4.50 11.34
C ALA A 27 -2.00 -4.41 10.31
N ASN A 28 -1.76 -3.73 9.18
CA ASN A 28 -2.72 -3.64 8.09
C ASN A 28 -2.89 -4.97 7.34
N THR A 29 -1.81 -5.75 7.18
CA THR A 29 -1.85 -7.08 6.56
C THR A 29 -2.65 -8.04 7.43
N ILE A 30 -2.41 -8.04 8.74
CA ILE A 30 -3.17 -8.85 9.71
C ILE A 30 -4.66 -8.53 9.61
N ARG A 31 -5.03 -7.25 9.70
CA ARG A 31 -6.42 -6.79 9.60
C ARG A 31 -7.08 -7.19 8.28
N ALA A 32 -6.34 -7.15 7.16
CA ALA A 32 -6.86 -7.49 5.85
C ALA A 32 -7.04 -9.00 5.61
N TYR A 33 -6.16 -9.83 6.21
CA TYR A 33 -6.11 -11.28 5.98
C TYR A 33 -6.97 -12.07 6.95
N ALA A 34 -6.99 -11.68 8.23
CA ALA A 34 -7.75 -12.38 9.28
C ALA A 34 -9.21 -12.72 8.91
N PRO A 35 -10.04 -11.78 8.38
CA PRO A 35 -11.41 -12.12 8.00
C PRO A 35 -11.49 -13.16 6.88
N LYS A 36 -10.56 -13.13 5.91
CA LYS A 36 -10.52 -14.07 4.78
C LYS A 36 -10.12 -15.47 5.21
N GLN A 37 -9.16 -15.55 6.13
CA GLN A 37 -8.76 -16.81 6.74
C GLN A 37 -9.89 -17.41 7.59
N ARG A 38 -10.66 -16.59 8.31
CA ARG A 38 -11.86 -17.04 9.04
C ARG A 38 -12.93 -17.58 8.09
N GLU A 39 -13.19 -16.91 6.98
CA GLU A 39 -14.14 -17.40 5.97
C GLU A 39 -13.72 -18.75 5.39
N PHE A 40 -12.43 -18.93 5.07
CA PHE A 40 -11.90 -20.22 4.62
C PHE A 40 -12.11 -21.33 5.66
N LYS A 41 -11.79 -21.07 6.94
CA LYS A 41 -12.00 -22.04 8.03
C LYS A 41 -13.48 -22.39 8.20
N ALA A 42 -14.37 -21.38 8.17
CA ALA A 42 -15.81 -21.60 8.27
C ALA A 42 -16.36 -22.39 7.07
N TRP A 43 -15.81 -22.19 5.88
CA TRP A 43 -16.13 -23.03 4.72
C TRP A 43 -15.65 -24.48 4.90
N CYS A 44 -14.44 -24.69 5.45
CA CYS A 44 -13.94 -26.04 5.77
C CYS A 44 -14.83 -26.78 6.78
N GLU A 45 -15.41 -26.07 7.77
CA GLU A 45 -16.40 -26.65 8.68
C GLU A 45 -17.62 -27.17 7.94
N ARG A 46 -18.20 -26.35 7.06
CA ARG A 46 -19.41 -26.72 6.29
C ARG A 46 -19.17 -27.87 5.32
N LYS A 47 -17.95 -28.04 4.82
CA LYS A 47 -17.61 -29.12 3.88
C LYS A 47 -17.45 -30.49 4.52
N GLY A 48 -17.29 -30.58 5.84
CA GLY A 48 -17.13 -31.86 6.53
C GLY A 48 -15.82 -32.57 6.19
N PHE A 49 -14.72 -31.83 5.95
CA PHE A 49 -13.40 -32.45 5.81
C PHE A 49 -13.01 -33.21 7.10
N HIS A 50 -12.19 -34.26 6.93
CA HIS A 50 -11.67 -35.05 8.04
C HIS A 50 -11.09 -34.16 9.15
N GLU A 51 -11.41 -34.48 10.40
CA GLU A 51 -11.15 -33.62 11.57
C GLU A 51 -9.70 -33.15 11.65
N THR A 52 -8.74 -34.07 11.49
CA THR A 52 -7.30 -33.77 11.61
C THR A 52 -6.73 -32.93 10.49
N THR A 53 -7.33 -32.97 9.29
CA THR A 53 -6.83 -32.25 8.11
C THR A 53 -7.73 -31.10 7.70
N ARG A 54 -8.81 -30.84 8.45
CA ARG A 54 -9.91 -29.93 8.08
C ARG A 54 -9.39 -28.56 7.63
N TYR A 55 -8.52 -27.96 8.42
CA TYR A 55 -7.97 -26.63 8.15
C TYR A 55 -6.69 -26.63 7.33
N GLN A 56 -6.06 -27.78 7.07
CA GLN A 56 -4.87 -27.83 6.23
C GLN A 56 -5.19 -27.27 4.85
N VAL A 57 -4.45 -26.23 4.45
CA VAL A 57 -4.62 -25.56 3.17
C VAL A 57 -3.95 -26.40 2.09
N THR A 58 -4.72 -26.74 1.06
CA THR A 58 -4.20 -27.39 -0.16
C THR A 58 -4.60 -26.57 -1.37
N ALA A 59 -3.91 -26.77 -2.50
CA ALA A 59 -4.28 -26.11 -3.75
C ALA A 59 -5.74 -26.42 -4.15
N ALA A 60 -6.18 -27.68 -3.97
CA ALA A 60 -7.53 -28.12 -4.27
C ALA A 60 -8.58 -27.43 -3.38
N LYS A 61 -8.34 -27.38 -2.06
CA LYS A 61 -9.23 -26.69 -1.12
C LYS A 61 -9.31 -25.19 -1.41
N MET A 62 -8.16 -24.55 -1.63
CA MET A 62 -8.13 -23.12 -1.96
C MET A 62 -8.87 -22.84 -3.27
N HIS A 63 -8.69 -23.66 -4.31
CA HIS A 63 -9.40 -23.50 -5.58
C HIS A 63 -10.91 -23.66 -5.40
N LEU A 64 -11.36 -24.73 -4.74
CA LEU A 64 -12.79 -24.98 -4.53
C LEU A 64 -13.44 -23.88 -3.68
N PHE A 65 -12.79 -23.46 -2.59
CA PHE A 65 -13.25 -22.33 -1.78
C PHE A 65 -13.42 -21.05 -2.59
N LEU A 66 -12.44 -20.70 -3.43
CA LEU A 66 -12.52 -19.50 -4.26
C LEU A 66 -13.71 -19.56 -5.22
N GLN A 67 -13.92 -20.70 -5.88
CA GLN A 67 -15.03 -20.90 -6.82
C GLN A 67 -16.39 -20.78 -6.13
N GLU A 68 -16.58 -21.43 -4.99
CA GLU A 68 -17.88 -21.50 -4.31
C GLU A 68 -18.24 -20.23 -3.54
N GLU A 69 -17.26 -19.62 -2.87
CA GLU A 69 -17.53 -18.57 -1.88
C GLU A 69 -17.14 -17.18 -2.35
N VAL A 70 -16.21 -17.06 -3.31
CA VAL A 70 -15.53 -15.78 -3.60
C VAL A 70 -15.80 -15.28 -5.01
N VAL A 71 -15.52 -16.06 -6.05
CA VAL A 71 -15.47 -15.59 -7.46
C VAL A 71 -16.77 -14.92 -7.91
N ASP A 72 -17.91 -15.56 -7.64
CA ASP A 72 -19.23 -15.05 -8.08
C ASP A 72 -19.96 -14.25 -7.00
N ARG A 73 -19.28 -13.95 -5.88
CA ARG A 73 -19.87 -13.19 -4.78
C ARG A 73 -20.32 -11.81 -5.26
N GLN A 74 -21.59 -11.50 -5.01
CA GLN A 74 -22.17 -10.19 -5.29
C GLN A 74 -21.89 -9.23 -4.13
N VAL A 75 -21.39 -8.05 -4.47
CA VAL A 75 -21.17 -6.93 -3.55
C VAL A 75 -22.08 -5.78 -3.96
N ARG A 76 -22.81 -5.23 -2.99
CA ARG A 76 -23.64 -4.04 -3.22
C ARG A 76 -22.77 -2.79 -3.23
N THR A 77 -22.91 -1.95 -4.24
CA THR A 77 -22.27 -0.64 -4.29
C THR A 77 -23.27 0.36 -4.90
N LYS A 78 -23.59 1.43 -4.17
CA LYS A 78 -24.43 2.58 -4.59
C LYS A 78 -25.53 2.20 -5.60
N GLY A 79 -26.45 1.34 -5.21
CA GLY A 79 -27.63 0.97 -6.02
C GLY A 79 -27.45 -0.16 -7.04
N SER A 80 -26.26 -0.76 -7.17
CA SER A 80 -26.02 -1.90 -8.06
C SER A 80 -25.35 -3.09 -7.33
N ALA A 81 -25.72 -4.30 -7.72
CA ALA A 81 -25.01 -5.51 -7.35
C ALA A 81 -23.94 -5.80 -8.41
N ARG A 82 -22.69 -5.93 -7.98
CA ARG A 82 -21.57 -6.29 -8.85
C ARG A 82 -20.78 -7.45 -8.28
N LYS A 83 -20.26 -8.31 -9.15
CA LYS A 83 -19.30 -9.34 -8.74
C LYS A 83 -18.07 -8.69 -8.11
N VAL A 84 -17.44 -9.40 -7.16
CA VAL A 84 -16.15 -9.00 -6.60
C VAL A 84 -15.11 -8.78 -7.70
N SER A 85 -14.17 -7.86 -7.46
CA SER A 85 -13.08 -7.63 -8.41
C SER A 85 -12.03 -8.72 -8.33
N VAL A 86 -11.26 -8.88 -9.41
CA VAL A 86 -10.10 -9.79 -9.44
C VAL A 86 -9.13 -9.48 -8.29
N ALA A 87 -8.93 -8.20 -7.96
CA ALA A 87 -8.08 -7.79 -6.85
C ALA A 87 -8.56 -8.36 -5.50
N THR A 88 -9.88 -8.43 -5.27
CA THR A 88 -10.44 -9.07 -4.07
C THR A 88 -10.13 -10.57 -4.06
N VAL A 89 -10.30 -11.27 -5.18
CA VAL A 89 -9.97 -12.71 -5.29
C VAL A 89 -8.48 -12.95 -5.02
N GLU A 90 -7.59 -12.12 -5.57
CA GLU A 90 -6.15 -12.17 -5.30
C GLU A 90 -5.83 -11.96 -3.81
N MET A 91 -6.56 -11.07 -3.11
CA MET A 91 -6.40 -10.92 -1.67
C MET A 91 -6.79 -12.18 -0.88
N TYR A 92 -7.82 -12.93 -1.30
CA TYR A 92 -8.15 -14.23 -0.70
C TYR A 92 -7.05 -15.25 -0.97
N VAL A 93 -6.53 -15.32 -2.20
CA VAL A 93 -5.39 -16.20 -2.53
C VAL A 93 -4.19 -15.89 -1.64
N ASN A 94 -3.85 -14.61 -1.47
CA ASN A 94 -2.71 -14.22 -0.63
C ASN A 94 -2.98 -14.54 0.85
N ALA A 95 -4.17 -14.26 1.37
CA ALA A 95 -4.52 -14.55 2.77
C ALA A 95 -4.54 -16.05 3.09
N VAL A 96 -5.01 -16.89 2.16
CA VAL A 96 -5.03 -18.35 2.32
C VAL A 96 -3.63 -18.95 2.13
N SER A 97 -2.82 -18.40 1.21
CA SER A 97 -1.40 -18.78 1.07
C SER A 97 -0.58 -18.39 2.30
N ASP A 98 -0.92 -17.28 2.95
CA ASP A 98 -0.34 -16.88 4.23
C ASP A 98 -0.69 -17.86 5.36
N LEU A 99 -1.95 -18.31 5.43
CA LEU A 99 -2.37 -19.35 6.37
C LEU A 99 -1.62 -20.67 6.11
N TYR A 100 -1.43 -21.04 4.84
CA TYR A 100 -0.59 -22.19 4.47
C TYR A 100 0.86 -22.02 4.96
N SER A 101 1.45 -20.85 4.77
CA SER A 101 2.84 -20.59 5.17
C SER A 101 3.00 -20.74 6.69
N ASP A 102 2.02 -20.29 7.47
CA ASP A 102 1.98 -20.53 8.92
C ASP A 102 1.88 -22.03 9.25
N GLN A 103 1.01 -22.78 8.57
CA GLN A 103 0.88 -24.22 8.78
C GLN A 103 2.14 -25.00 8.41
N GLN A 104 2.79 -24.65 7.29
CA GLN A 104 4.02 -25.29 6.83
C GLN A 104 5.16 -25.02 7.80
N SER A 105 5.30 -23.77 8.27
CA SER A 105 6.32 -23.38 9.24
C SER A 105 6.23 -24.11 10.59
N ARG A 106 5.03 -24.58 10.95
CA ARG A 106 4.77 -25.38 12.15
C ARG A 106 4.85 -26.90 11.91
N GLY A 107 5.21 -27.34 10.71
CA GLY A 107 5.17 -28.75 10.33
C GLY A 107 3.75 -29.35 10.24
N ALA A 108 2.70 -28.55 10.41
CA ALA A 108 1.31 -29.01 10.43
C ALA A 108 0.74 -29.28 9.02
N ASN A 109 1.45 -28.89 7.97
CA ASN A 109 1.03 -29.09 6.58
C ASN A 109 2.25 -29.37 5.67
N SER A 110 2.30 -30.58 5.12
CA SER A 110 3.36 -31.05 4.22
C SER A 110 3.01 -30.95 2.74
N HIS A 111 1.83 -30.43 2.40
CA HIS A 111 1.42 -30.29 1.00
C HIS A 111 2.24 -29.23 0.26
N PRO A 112 2.35 -29.29 -1.08
CA PRO A 112 2.94 -28.23 -1.88
C PRO A 112 2.20 -26.89 -1.75
N HIS A 113 2.90 -25.80 -2.04
CA HIS A 113 2.34 -24.44 -1.93
C HIS A 113 1.03 -24.30 -2.73
N PRO A 114 -0.05 -23.77 -2.13
CA PRO A 114 -1.40 -23.84 -2.70
C PRO A 114 -1.57 -22.98 -3.95
N ARG A 115 -0.79 -21.90 -4.11
CA ARG A 115 -0.80 -21.03 -5.31
C ARG A 115 -0.07 -21.65 -6.50
N ASN A 116 -0.61 -22.75 -6.99
CA ASN A 116 -0.08 -23.51 -8.13
C ASN A 116 -0.56 -22.94 -9.49
N SER A 117 -0.27 -23.67 -10.58
CA SER A 117 -0.68 -23.32 -11.94
C SER A 117 -2.19 -23.16 -12.11
N LEU A 118 -3.01 -23.96 -11.42
CA LEU A 118 -4.48 -23.87 -11.49
C LEU A 118 -4.99 -22.55 -10.93
N ILE A 119 -4.49 -22.13 -9.77
CA ILE A 119 -4.85 -20.84 -9.16
C ILE A 119 -4.40 -19.68 -10.04
N LYS A 120 -3.20 -19.76 -10.63
CA LYS A 120 -2.72 -18.77 -11.61
C LYS A 120 -3.61 -18.73 -12.86
N GLY A 121 -4.07 -19.89 -13.34
CA GLY A 121 -5.00 -20.03 -14.46
C GLY A 121 -6.35 -19.38 -14.16
N LEU A 122 -6.93 -19.64 -12.99
CA LEU A 122 -8.17 -19.00 -12.52
C LEU A 122 -8.05 -17.48 -12.52
N LEU A 123 -7.02 -16.93 -11.85
CA LEU A 123 -6.80 -15.48 -11.81
C LEU A 123 -6.64 -14.88 -13.21
N THR A 124 -5.95 -15.58 -14.11
CA THR A 124 -5.76 -15.12 -15.50
C THR A 124 -7.08 -15.12 -16.27
N SER A 125 -7.93 -16.13 -16.10
CA SER A 125 -9.28 -16.17 -16.69
C SER A 125 -10.11 -14.97 -16.24
N LEU A 126 -10.15 -14.73 -14.92
CA LEU A 126 -10.92 -13.61 -14.34
C LEU A 126 -10.42 -12.25 -14.84
N LYS A 127 -9.10 -12.07 -15.03
CA LYS A 127 -8.54 -10.86 -15.64
C LYS A 127 -9.01 -10.67 -17.07
N ARG A 128 -9.00 -11.74 -17.88
CA ARG A 128 -9.47 -11.71 -19.28
C ARG A 128 -10.96 -11.40 -19.36
N GLU A 129 -11.77 -12.03 -18.51
CA GLU A 129 -13.21 -11.79 -18.42
C GLU A 129 -13.52 -10.34 -18.02
N SER A 130 -12.83 -9.82 -16.99
CA SER A 130 -12.97 -8.43 -16.57
C SER A 130 -12.58 -7.46 -17.68
N HIS A 131 -11.49 -7.71 -18.40
CA HIS A 131 -11.08 -6.87 -19.51
C HIS A 131 -12.09 -6.91 -20.68
N ALA A 132 -12.56 -8.10 -21.05
CA ALA A 132 -13.57 -8.27 -22.10
C ALA A 132 -14.92 -7.61 -21.73
N LYS A 133 -15.30 -7.66 -20.45
CA LYS A 133 -16.46 -6.95 -19.91
C LYS A 133 -16.27 -5.44 -20.04
N ASN A 134 -15.17 -4.90 -19.53
CA ASN A 134 -14.86 -3.46 -19.60
C ASN A 134 -14.87 -2.95 -21.06
N LYS A 135 -14.34 -3.74 -22.00
CA LYS A 135 -14.38 -3.42 -23.42
C LYS A 135 -15.81 -3.40 -23.99
N ARG A 136 -16.64 -4.38 -23.63
CA ARG A 136 -18.05 -4.45 -24.08
C ARG A 136 -18.91 -3.33 -23.52
N GLU A 137 -18.66 -2.93 -22.28
CA GLU A 137 -19.41 -1.88 -21.59
C GLU A 137 -18.88 -0.47 -21.87
N TYR A 138 -17.87 -0.33 -22.75
CA TYR A 138 -17.19 0.93 -23.02
C TYR A 138 -16.76 1.66 -21.74
N ALA A 139 -16.28 0.88 -20.75
CA ALA A 139 -15.79 1.44 -19.50
C ALA A 139 -14.73 2.51 -19.79
N ASP A 140 -14.84 3.64 -19.08
CA ASP A 140 -13.96 4.78 -19.30
C ASP A 140 -12.49 4.38 -19.11
N ARG A 141 -11.71 4.56 -20.18
CA ARG A 141 -10.27 4.25 -20.22
C ARG A 141 -9.44 5.29 -19.49
N GLY A 142 -10.01 6.46 -19.25
CA GLY A 142 -9.42 7.54 -18.48
C GLY A 142 -9.35 7.19 -16.99
N VAL A 143 -10.27 6.37 -16.46
CA VAL A 143 -10.30 5.98 -15.04
C VAL A 143 -9.01 5.27 -14.62
N GLY A 144 -8.42 5.74 -13.54
CA GLY A 144 -7.12 5.29 -13.02
C GLY A 144 -5.92 5.70 -13.86
N SER A 145 -6.10 6.56 -14.87
CA SER A 145 -5.02 7.11 -15.69
C SER A 145 -4.67 8.55 -15.26
N LEU A 146 -3.73 9.18 -15.96
CA LEU A 146 -3.41 10.61 -15.78
C LEU A 146 -4.62 11.54 -16.02
N LEU A 147 -5.66 11.05 -16.71
CA LEU A 147 -6.90 11.79 -16.95
C LEU A 147 -7.87 11.73 -15.75
N ASP A 148 -7.66 10.84 -14.77
CA ASP A 148 -8.53 10.60 -13.61
C ASP A 148 -8.12 11.44 -12.38
N GLY A 149 -7.78 12.70 -12.60
CA GLY A 149 -7.29 13.61 -11.56
C GLY A 149 -7.39 15.09 -11.94
N TYR A 150 -6.80 15.95 -11.12
CA TYR A 150 -6.60 17.35 -11.51
C TYR A 150 -5.59 17.40 -12.67
N CYS A 151 -6.04 17.84 -13.84
CA CYS A 151 -5.27 17.72 -15.08
C CYS A 151 -4.70 19.06 -15.55
N THR A 152 -5.17 20.17 -14.96
CA THR A 152 -4.78 21.51 -15.38
C THR A 152 -4.11 22.30 -14.27
N THR A 153 -3.30 23.28 -14.65
CA THR A 153 -2.76 24.26 -13.68
C THR A 153 -3.87 25.03 -12.97
N ASN A 154 -5.02 25.24 -13.61
CA ASN A 154 -6.16 25.91 -12.99
C ASN A 154 -6.79 25.07 -11.87
N ASP A 155 -6.83 23.74 -12.03
CA ASP A 155 -7.29 22.85 -10.96
C ASP A 155 -6.35 22.94 -9.75
N LEU A 156 -5.03 22.90 -10.00
CA LEU A 156 -4.01 23.08 -8.96
C LEU A 156 -4.12 24.44 -8.25
N VAL A 157 -4.35 25.51 -9.01
CA VAL A 157 -4.59 26.85 -8.45
C VAL A 157 -5.85 26.86 -7.58
N SER A 158 -6.92 26.23 -8.05
CA SER A 158 -8.19 26.14 -7.30
C SER A 158 -8.02 25.39 -5.98
N ILE A 159 -7.27 24.27 -5.99
CA ILE A 159 -6.91 23.52 -4.77
C ILE A 159 -6.07 24.39 -3.83
N SER A 160 -5.08 25.11 -4.36
CA SER A 160 -4.25 26.01 -3.58
C SER A 160 -5.07 27.10 -2.88
N ARG A 161 -5.92 27.79 -3.65
CA ARG A 161 -6.79 28.85 -3.16
C ARG A 161 -7.79 28.34 -2.14
N TYR A 162 -8.32 27.13 -2.34
CA TYR A 162 -9.19 26.49 -1.36
C TYR A 162 -8.50 26.41 0.01
N TYR A 163 -7.29 25.84 0.10
CA TYR A 163 -6.57 25.77 1.38
C TYR A 163 -6.20 27.15 1.93
N MET A 164 -5.79 28.09 1.08
CA MET A 164 -5.45 29.44 1.50
C MET A 164 -6.67 30.19 2.07
N ASN A 165 -7.85 30.00 1.49
CA ASN A 165 -9.09 30.67 1.91
C ASN A 165 -9.65 30.13 3.22
N LEU A 166 -9.33 28.89 3.60
CA LEU A 166 -9.64 28.37 4.94
C LEU A 166 -8.86 29.13 6.02
N ASN A 167 -7.71 29.71 5.67
CA ASN A 167 -6.93 30.62 6.49
C ASN A 167 -6.57 30.06 7.89
N THR A 168 -6.28 28.77 7.97
CA THR A 168 -5.76 28.12 9.18
C THR A 168 -4.36 27.56 8.96
N GLY A 169 -3.58 27.44 10.04
CA GLY A 169 -2.26 26.79 9.96
C GLY A 169 -2.31 25.33 9.54
N SER A 170 -3.35 24.61 9.97
CA SER A 170 -3.60 23.23 9.54
C SER A 170 -3.81 23.14 8.03
N ASP A 171 -4.45 24.14 7.42
CA ASP A 171 -4.67 24.18 5.97
C ASP A 171 -3.43 24.62 5.20
N LEU A 172 -2.57 25.47 5.78
CA LEU A 172 -1.23 25.71 5.23
C LEU A 172 -0.40 24.42 5.21
N ARG A 173 -0.47 23.59 6.26
CA ARG A 173 0.16 22.27 6.29
C ARG A 173 -0.42 21.35 5.21
N ASN A 174 -1.75 21.32 5.07
CA ASN A 174 -2.43 20.48 4.07
C ASN A 174 -2.04 20.90 2.64
N ARG A 175 -1.97 22.21 2.38
CA ARG A 175 -1.48 22.77 1.12
C ARG A 175 -0.05 22.35 0.83
N MET A 176 0.85 22.53 1.79
CA MET A 176 2.25 22.11 1.70
C MET A 176 2.38 20.62 1.39
N SER A 177 1.68 19.77 2.14
CA SER A 177 1.68 18.32 1.94
C SER A 177 1.14 17.94 0.56
N HIS A 178 0.05 18.57 0.10
CA HIS A 178 -0.53 18.32 -1.22
C HIS A 178 0.48 18.58 -2.34
N PHE A 179 1.10 19.77 -2.34
CA PHE A 179 2.02 20.16 -3.41
C PHE A 179 3.35 19.39 -3.38
N LEU A 180 3.87 19.05 -2.20
CA LEU A 180 5.04 18.16 -2.11
C LEU A 180 4.71 16.75 -2.64
N CYS A 181 3.56 16.19 -2.26
CA CYS A 181 3.13 14.89 -2.79
C CYS A 181 2.93 14.93 -4.30
N HIS A 182 2.32 15.99 -4.82
CA HIS A 182 2.11 16.16 -6.26
C HIS A 182 3.44 16.26 -7.01
N ALA A 183 4.33 17.16 -6.58
CA ALA A 183 5.58 17.43 -7.29
C ALA A 183 6.57 16.28 -7.22
N CYS A 184 6.56 15.51 -6.13
CA CYS A 184 7.52 14.42 -5.90
C CYS A 184 6.89 13.03 -6.04
N LEU A 185 5.63 12.95 -6.49
CA LEU A 185 4.87 11.69 -6.68
C LEU A 185 4.82 10.82 -5.40
N LEU A 186 4.70 11.46 -4.24
CA LEU A 186 4.74 10.77 -2.96
C LEU A 186 3.39 10.16 -2.60
N ARG A 187 3.44 9.06 -1.88
CA ARG A 187 2.28 8.58 -1.11
C ARG A 187 2.13 9.46 0.13
N GLY A 188 0.87 9.66 0.56
CA GLY A 188 0.60 10.44 1.77
C GLY A 188 1.23 9.86 3.05
N GLU A 189 1.51 8.55 3.10
CA GLU A 189 2.28 7.94 4.19
C GLU A 189 3.73 8.44 4.19
N SER A 190 4.41 8.37 3.04
CA SER A 190 5.78 8.87 2.87
C SER A 190 5.87 10.35 3.25
N ALA A 191 4.94 11.18 2.76
CA ALA A 191 4.93 12.61 3.05
C ALA A 191 4.68 12.95 4.52
N ARG A 192 4.00 12.09 5.29
CA ARG A 192 3.79 12.30 6.74
C ARG A 192 4.98 11.86 7.58
N ASN A 193 5.79 10.95 7.06
CA ASN A 193 7.00 10.46 7.73
C ASN A 193 8.25 11.24 7.29
N LEU A 194 8.09 12.34 6.53
CA LEU A 194 9.20 13.23 6.19
C LEU A 194 9.60 14.03 7.42
N ASP A 195 10.87 13.93 7.80
CA ASP A 195 11.45 14.77 8.84
C ASP A 195 12.13 16.00 8.22
N LEU A 196 12.15 17.11 8.97
CA LEU A 196 12.76 18.36 8.50
C LEU A 196 14.27 18.23 8.21
N PRO A 197 15.09 17.48 8.98
CA PRO A 197 16.50 17.20 8.66
C PRO A 197 16.71 16.46 7.33
N ASP A 198 15.71 15.74 6.84
CA ASP A 198 15.80 15.01 5.57
C ASP A 198 15.57 15.91 4.34
N LEU A 199 15.30 17.20 4.57
CA LEU A 199 15.10 18.21 3.54
C LEU A 199 16.38 19.02 3.33
N PHE A 200 16.88 19.05 2.10
CA PHE A 200 18.02 19.86 1.72
C PHE A 200 17.84 20.47 0.33
N SER A 201 18.58 21.53 0.02
CA SER A 201 18.56 22.15 -1.30
C SER A 201 19.85 21.86 -2.06
N VAL A 202 19.74 21.52 -3.33
CA VAL A 202 20.87 21.43 -4.27
C VAL A 202 20.74 22.48 -5.36
N ILE A 203 21.85 23.07 -5.77
CA ILE A 203 21.89 23.93 -6.96
C ILE A 203 21.98 23.01 -8.18
N LEU A 204 21.06 23.20 -9.12
CA LEU A 204 21.11 22.53 -10.41
C LEU A 204 22.00 23.35 -11.34
N GLU A 205 23.22 22.87 -11.55
CA GLU A 205 24.18 23.49 -12.46
C GLU A 205 23.61 23.50 -13.89
N HIS A 206 23.87 24.59 -14.62
CA HIS A 206 23.46 24.79 -16.01
C HIS A 206 21.95 24.85 -16.28
N GLU A 207 21.10 24.89 -15.23
CA GLU A 207 19.65 25.02 -15.37
C GLU A 207 19.21 26.49 -15.32
N GLY A 208 19.32 27.18 -16.46
CA GLY A 208 18.78 28.53 -16.67
C GLY A 208 19.73 29.69 -16.40
N PHE A 209 19.23 30.91 -16.61
CA PHE A 209 20.02 32.15 -16.47
C PHE A 209 20.21 32.58 -15.01
N THR A 210 19.32 32.12 -14.11
CA THR A 210 19.39 32.37 -12.68
C THR A 210 19.59 31.06 -11.92
N GLU A 211 20.12 31.15 -10.71
CA GLU A 211 20.35 29.97 -9.87
C GLU A 211 19.07 29.16 -9.66
N CYS A 212 19.07 27.93 -10.17
CA CYS A 212 17.99 26.98 -10.00
C CYS A 212 18.28 26.08 -8.80
N ARG A 213 17.43 26.14 -7.77
CA ARG A 213 17.52 25.27 -6.60
C ARG A 213 16.44 24.21 -6.64
N ALA A 214 16.83 22.96 -6.50
CA ALA A 214 15.93 21.86 -6.22
C ALA A 214 15.86 21.63 -4.71
N LEU A 215 14.65 21.49 -4.19
CA LEU A 215 14.39 20.90 -2.88
C LEU A 215 14.44 19.39 -3.03
N VAL A 216 15.25 18.74 -2.20
CA VAL A 216 15.44 17.29 -2.17
C VAL A 216 15.03 16.77 -0.80
N MET A 217 14.39 15.60 -0.80
CA MET A 217 13.84 14.94 0.38
C MET A 217 14.36 13.51 0.41
N ILE A 218 15.01 13.12 1.50
CA ILE A 218 15.41 11.73 1.74
C ILE A 218 14.21 10.97 2.30
N MET A 219 13.96 9.78 1.75
CA MET A 219 12.94 8.87 2.23
C MET A 219 13.58 7.51 2.48
N GLU A 220 13.72 7.15 3.75
CA GLU A 220 14.26 5.84 4.13
C GLU A 220 13.15 4.85 4.51
N GLN A 221 11.90 5.32 4.65
CA GLN A 221 10.77 4.50 5.06
C GLN A 221 9.57 4.67 4.14
N GLY A 222 8.92 3.54 3.82
CA GLY A 222 7.64 3.52 3.15
C GLY A 222 7.09 2.10 3.06
N LYS A 223 5.82 1.97 2.69
CA LYS A 223 5.14 0.65 2.60
C LYS A 223 5.95 -0.42 1.83
N THR A 224 6.64 -0.01 0.77
CA THR A 224 7.47 -0.87 -0.09
C THR A 224 8.97 -0.83 0.25
N ASN A 225 9.36 0.06 1.15
CA ASN A 225 10.73 0.27 1.57
C ASN A 225 10.85 0.01 3.08
N GLN A 226 10.78 -1.29 3.43
CA GLN A 226 10.83 -1.76 4.82
C GLN A 226 12.28 -1.91 5.33
N PHE A 227 13.27 -1.74 4.44
CA PHE A 227 14.67 -2.05 4.70
C PHE A 227 15.57 -0.81 4.73
N GLY A 228 15.01 0.40 4.82
CA GLY A 228 15.83 1.61 4.95
C GLY A 228 16.55 2.02 3.66
N ARG A 229 16.09 1.59 2.49
CA ARG A 229 16.74 1.99 1.23
C ARG A 229 16.58 3.50 1.07
N ARG A 230 17.65 4.24 0.79
CA ARG A 230 17.52 5.66 0.47
C ARG A 230 16.80 5.85 -0.87
N GLU A 231 15.61 6.44 -0.80
CA GLU A 231 14.86 6.95 -1.93
C GLU A 231 14.85 8.48 -1.85
N PHE A 232 14.75 9.15 -3.00
CA PHE A 232 14.79 10.61 -3.08
C PHE A 232 13.55 11.13 -3.80
N GLY A 233 12.91 12.15 -3.21
CA GLY A 233 11.92 12.98 -3.87
C GLY A 233 12.51 14.36 -4.09
N SER A 234 12.34 14.94 -5.28
CA SER A 234 12.87 16.27 -5.57
C SER A 234 11.88 17.12 -6.34
N CYS A 235 11.81 18.41 -6.01
CA CYS A 235 11.02 19.38 -6.75
C CYS A 235 11.73 20.73 -6.85
N ILE A 236 11.43 21.47 -7.92
CA ILE A 236 11.93 22.83 -8.15
C ILE A 236 10.82 23.85 -7.92
N ARG A 237 11.20 25.14 -7.89
CA ARG A 237 10.22 26.23 -7.83
C ARG A 237 9.36 26.24 -9.08
N HIS A 238 8.04 26.30 -8.89
CA HIS A 238 7.11 26.49 -9.98
C HIS A 238 7.03 27.97 -10.38
N ARG A 239 6.89 28.27 -11.68
CA ARG A 239 6.78 29.66 -12.20
C ARG A 239 5.59 30.41 -11.60
N ASN A 240 4.45 29.73 -11.49
CA ASN A 240 3.29 30.24 -10.75
C ASN A 240 3.45 29.93 -9.24
N ALA A 241 3.60 30.97 -8.43
CA ALA A 241 3.79 30.88 -6.99
C ALA A 241 2.61 30.21 -6.25
N GLU A 242 1.39 30.32 -6.79
CA GLU A 242 0.21 29.73 -6.16
C GLU A 242 0.29 28.20 -6.10
N VAL A 243 1.01 27.55 -7.00
CA VAL A 243 1.13 26.08 -7.06
C VAL A 243 2.56 25.61 -6.80
N CYS A 244 3.41 26.50 -6.28
CA CYS A 244 4.81 26.19 -6.02
C CYS A 244 4.98 25.30 -4.77
N PRO A 245 5.53 24.09 -4.87
CA PRO A 245 5.73 23.21 -3.72
C PRO A 245 6.73 23.79 -2.72
N VAL A 246 7.83 24.36 -3.20
CA VAL A 246 8.83 25.05 -2.37
C VAL A 246 8.22 26.26 -1.66
N GLY A 247 7.39 27.03 -2.38
CA GLY A 247 6.67 28.18 -1.81
C GLY A 247 5.64 27.76 -0.77
N ALA A 248 4.97 26.62 -0.96
CA ALA A 248 4.05 26.07 0.01
C ALA A 248 4.74 25.61 1.30
N LEU A 249 5.90 24.97 1.18
CA LEU A 249 6.75 24.63 2.33
C LEU A 249 7.21 25.89 3.07
N ALA A 250 7.77 26.86 2.35
CA ALA A 250 8.26 28.10 2.94
C ALA A 250 7.16 28.86 3.71
N LEU A 251 5.95 28.95 3.14
CA LEU A 251 4.82 29.62 3.78
C LEU A 251 4.40 28.91 5.08
N TYR A 252 4.39 27.58 5.08
CA TYR A 252 4.05 26.81 6.29
C TYR A 252 5.11 26.98 7.39
N LEU A 253 6.40 26.91 7.04
CA LEU A 253 7.49 27.13 7.99
C LEU A 253 7.50 28.57 8.53
N PHE A 254 7.23 29.56 7.68
CA PHE A 254 7.07 30.96 8.10
C PHE A 254 5.91 31.09 9.09
N TRP A 255 4.76 30.48 8.82
CA TRP A 255 3.64 30.50 9.76
C TRP A 255 4.02 29.87 11.11
N ARG A 256 4.71 28.72 11.13
CA ARG A 256 5.14 28.08 12.40
C ARG A 256 6.10 28.96 13.21
N TRP A 257 7.19 29.40 12.60
CA TRP A 257 8.27 30.06 13.35
C TRP A 257 8.04 31.55 13.53
N SER A 258 7.48 32.22 12.53
CA SER A 258 7.32 33.67 12.56
C SER A 258 5.96 34.11 13.12
N VAL A 259 4.88 33.35 12.86
CA VAL A 259 3.52 33.71 13.30
C VAL A 259 3.15 33.00 14.60
N GLN A 260 3.28 31.67 14.67
CA GLN A 260 3.02 30.90 15.90
C GLN A 260 4.12 31.03 16.95
N LYS A 261 5.28 31.61 16.59
CA LYS A 261 6.44 31.76 17.47
C LYS A 261 6.94 30.44 18.04
N GLU A 262 6.76 29.35 17.31
CA GLU A 262 7.43 28.10 17.64
C GLU A 262 8.95 28.32 17.56
N ALA A 263 9.69 27.72 18.49
CA ALA A 263 11.14 27.77 18.47
C ALA A 263 11.65 27.18 17.13
N VAL A 264 12.57 27.90 16.49
CA VAL A 264 13.29 27.35 15.34
C VAL A 264 14.10 26.15 15.85
N PRO A 265 14.06 24.99 15.18
CA PRO A 265 14.84 23.83 15.60
C PRO A 265 16.33 24.15 15.69
N ASP A 266 16.97 23.65 16.73
CA ASP A 266 18.42 23.61 16.91
C ASP A 266 18.88 22.22 16.46
N PHE A 267 19.54 22.14 15.30
CA PHE A 267 19.96 20.89 14.64
C PHE A 267 21.45 20.66 14.81
#